data_AF-A0A8D3BX45-F1
#
_entry.id   AF-A0A8D3BX45-F1
#
_cell.length_a   1.000
_cell.length_b   1.000
_cell.length_c   1.000
_cell.angle_alpha   90.00
_cell.angle_beta   90.00
_cell.angle_gamma   90.00
#
_symmetry.space_group_name_H-M   'P 1'
#
loop_
_entity.id
_entity.type
_entity.pdbx_description
1 polymer ?
#
loop_
_entity_poly.entity_id
_entity_poly.type
_entity_poly.pdbx_seq_one_letter_code
_entity_poly.pdbx_strand_id
1 'polypeptide(L)'
;QNKHIVIKPADKGSSVVIMDRTQYLEEGYRQLLDTKYYTKLDKPIFLDTVPLVTKIITSLLDKKFINYKQKHYLLGSSTPRARIFYMLPKIHKDPDKWSVPHLMAPGRPISVLFETFTLYCHLFDNMYTFPLNVLSFSYTVTF
;
A
#
# COMPACT_ATOMS: atom_id res chain seq x y z
N GLN A 1 12.71 7.74 18.73
CA GLN A 1 12.43 7.79 17.27
C GLN A 1 11.87 9.16 16.91
N ASN A 2 12.43 9.84 15.91
CA ASN A 2 11.98 11.18 15.51
C ASN A 2 10.67 11.08 14.68
N LYS A 3 9.63 11.82 15.10
CA LYS A 3 8.30 11.84 14.46
C LYS A 3 8.19 12.83 13.29
N HIS A 4 9.25 13.53 12.93
CA HIS A 4 9.23 14.50 11.83
C HIS A 4 9.90 13.95 10.57
N ILE A 5 10.52 12.77 10.65
CA ILE A 5 11.21 12.16 9.51
C ILE A 5 10.54 10.86 9.07
N VAL A 6 10.69 10.56 7.79
CA VAL A 6 10.35 9.29 7.16
C VAL A 6 11.61 8.74 6.50
N ILE A 7 11.87 7.46 6.70
CA ILE A 7 12.98 6.73 6.09
C ILE A 7 12.37 5.69 5.16
N LYS A 8 12.76 5.71 3.88
CA LYS A 8 12.29 4.76 2.86
C LYS A 8 13.40 4.40 1.88
N PRO A 9 13.40 3.17 1.33
CA PRO A 9 14.27 2.88 0.20
C PRO A 9 13.84 3.72 -1.01
N ALA A 10 14.82 4.14 -1.80
CA ALA A 10 14.59 4.81 -3.06
C ALA A 10 13.96 3.85 -4.08
N ASP A 11 13.23 4.41 -5.04
CA ASP A 11 12.61 3.65 -6.13
C ASP A 11 13.62 2.89 -7.01
N LYS A 12 14.85 3.41 -7.11
CA LYS A 12 15.98 2.86 -7.88
C LYS A 12 17.30 3.25 -7.21
N GLY A 13 18.36 2.49 -7.51
CA GLY A 13 19.73 2.83 -7.12
C GLY A 13 20.11 2.41 -5.70
N SER A 14 19.40 1.45 -5.11
CA SER A 14 19.72 0.83 -3.80
C SER A 14 20.05 1.81 -2.67
N SER A 15 19.47 3.01 -2.74
CA SER A 15 19.72 4.10 -1.79
C SER A 15 18.61 4.17 -0.75
N VAL A 16 18.92 4.72 0.43
CA VAL A 16 17.94 5.03 1.47
C VAL A 16 17.71 6.54 1.48
N VAL A 17 16.46 6.96 1.54
CA VAL A 17 16.06 8.37 1.54
C VAL A 17 15.49 8.74 2.89
N ILE A 18 16.02 9.80 3.48
CA ILE A 18 15.49 10.45 4.67
C ILE A 18 14.79 11.73 4.20
N MET A 19 13.54 11.93 4.60
CA MET A 19 12.75 13.10 4.20
C MET A 19 11.87 13.60 5.33
N ASP A 20 11.41 14.83 5.20
CA ASP A 20 10.40 15.39 6.09
C ASP A 20 9.07 14.61 5.94
N ARG A 21 8.44 14.33 7.07
CA ARG A 21 7.19 13.57 7.12
C ARG A 21 6.06 14.31 6.45
N THR A 22 5.98 15.63 6.60
CA THR A 22 4.93 16.46 6.01
C THR A 22 5.01 16.37 4.49
N GLN A 23 6.21 16.55 3.92
CA GLN A 23 6.44 16.42 2.48
C GLN A 23 6.07 15.02 1.95
N TYR A 24 6.42 13.96 2.69
CA TYR A 24 6.05 12.60 2.32
C TYR A 24 4.53 12.39 2.29
N LEU A 25 3.81 12.94 3.28
CA LEU A 25 2.36 12.84 3.34
C LEU A 25 1.69 13.70 2.26
N GLU A 26 2.19 14.90 2.00
CA GLU A 26 1.72 15.80 0.96
C GLU A 26 1.82 15.17 -0.43
N GLU A 27 2.95 14.55 -0.77
CA GLU A 27 3.08 13.81 -2.02
C GLU A 27 2.09 12.64 -2.11
N GLY A 28 1.82 11.96 -0.98
CA GLY A 28 0.86 10.88 -0.92
C GLY A 28 -0.56 11.35 -1.17
N TYR A 29 -0.97 12.44 -0.53
CA TYR A 29 -2.27 13.06 -0.74
C TYR A 29 -2.40 13.65 -2.14
N ARG A 30 -1.35 14.27 -2.69
CA ARG A 30 -1.34 14.76 -4.08
C ARG A 30 -1.68 13.66 -5.07
N GLN A 31 -1.18 12.43 -4.85
CA GLN A 31 -1.53 11.27 -5.68
C GLN A 31 -2.96 10.77 -5.41
N LEU A 32 -3.32 10.57 -4.14
CA LEU A 32 -4.63 10.00 -3.76
C LEU A 32 -5.83 10.92 -4.07
N LEU A 33 -5.60 12.23 -4.14
CA LEU A 33 -6.61 13.23 -4.50
C LEU A 33 -6.75 13.43 -6.01
N ASP A 34 -5.90 12.80 -6.83
CA ASP A 34 -6.05 12.82 -8.28
C ASP A 34 -7.24 11.96 -8.71
N THR A 35 -8.38 12.62 -8.90
CA THR A 35 -9.67 12.01 -9.28
C THR A 35 -9.64 11.31 -10.65
N LYS A 36 -8.62 11.57 -11.47
CA LYS A 36 -8.41 10.83 -12.71
C LYS A 36 -8.05 9.36 -12.43
N TYR A 37 -7.33 9.10 -11.34
CA TYR A 37 -6.80 7.77 -11.01
C TYR A 37 -7.39 7.17 -9.75
N TYR A 38 -7.89 7.98 -8.82
CA TYR A 38 -8.40 7.51 -7.53
C TYR A 38 -9.78 8.08 -7.22
N THR A 39 -10.65 7.23 -6.69
CA THR A 39 -11.95 7.61 -6.16
C THR A 39 -11.98 7.34 -4.66
N LYS A 40 -12.42 8.31 -3.86
CA LYS A 40 -12.56 8.13 -2.41
C LYS A 40 -13.73 7.19 -2.12
N LEU A 41 -13.52 6.26 -1.19
CA LEU A 41 -14.52 5.36 -0.65
C LEU A 41 -15.16 5.94 0.60
N ASP A 42 -16.49 5.82 0.68
CA ASP A 42 -17.25 6.20 1.88
C ASP A 42 -17.10 5.19 3.01
N LYS A 43 -16.89 3.92 2.67
CA LYS A 43 -16.67 2.83 3.64
C LYS A 43 -15.65 1.81 3.14
N PRO A 44 -14.98 1.07 4.04
CA PRO A 44 -14.09 0.00 3.64
C PRO A 44 -14.85 -1.14 2.95
N ILE A 45 -14.57 -1.35 1.66
CA ILE A 45 -15.26 -2.36 0.83
C ILE A 45 -14.96 -3.81 1.26
N PHE A 46 -13.85 -4.05 1.95
CA PHE A 46 -13.44 -5.40 2.33
C PHE A 46 -14.41 -6.09 3.30
N LEU A 47 -15.19 -5.30 4.04
CA LEU A 47 -16.23 -5.79 4.94
C LEU A 47 -17.33 -6.53 4.17
N ASP A 48 -17.63 -6.07 2.95
CA ASP A 48 -18.66 -6.67 2.10
C ASP A 48 -18.05 -7.72 1.15
N THR A 49 -16.84 -7.48 0.61
CA THR A 49 -16.23 -8.37 -0.38
C THR A 49 -15.71 -9.67 0.23
N VAL A 50 -15.18 -9.66 1.47
CA VAL A 50 -14.64 -10.88 2.10
C VAL A 50 -15.71 -11.96 2.30
N PRO A 51 -16.90 -11.66 2.88
CA PRO A 51 -17.98 -12.64 2.96
C PRO A 51 -18.42 -13.17 1.59
N LEU A 52 -18.52 -12.29 0.58
CA LEU A 52 -18.91 -12.67 -0.78
C LEU A 52 -17.90 -13.64 -1.41
N VAL A 53 -16.61 -13.30 -1.37
CA VAL A 53 -15.53 -14.16 -1.86
C VAL A 53 -15.49 -15.50 -1.12
N THR A 54 -15.68 -15.47 0.21
CA THR A 54 -15.74 -16.68 1.04
C THR A 54 -16.87 -17.61 0.62
N LYS A 55 -18.05 -17.06 0.32
CA LYS A 55 -19.20 -17.81 -0.20
C LYS A 55 -18.89 -18.44 -1.56
N ILE A 56 -18.28 -17.69 -2.47
CA ILE A 56 -17.89 -18.20 -3.80
C ILE A 56 -16.89 -19.35 -3.68
N ILE A 57 -15.80 -19.16 -2.92
CA ILE A 57 -14.76 -20.18 -2.74
C ILE A 57 -15.34 -21.44 -2.07
N THR A 58 -16.23 -21.28 -1.10
CA THR A 58 -16.90 -22.42 -0.46
C THR A 58 -17.75 -23.18 -1.46
N SER A 59 -18.52 -22.49 -2.30
CA SER A 59 -19.30 -23.12 -3.37
C SER A 59 -18.43 -23.87 -4.38
N LEU A 60 -17.23 -23.37 -4.70
CA LEU A 60 -16.28 -24.07 -5.57
C LEU A 60 -15.77 -25.37 -4.95
N LEU A 61 -15.53 -25.39 -3.62
CA LEU A 61 -15.16 -26.61 -2.91
C LEU A 61 -16.31 -27.62 -2.91
N ASP A 62 -17.54 -27.17 -2.61
CA ASP A 62 -18.72 -28.03 -2.54
C ASP A 62 -19.01 -28.70 -3.89
N LYS A 63 -18.81 -27.94 -4.98
CA LYS A 63 -18.93 -28.44 -6.37
C LYS A 63 -17.70 -29.22 -6.86
N LYS A 64 -16.70 -29.44 -6.00
CA LYS A 64 -15.46 -30.18 -6.28
C LYS A 64 -14.60 -29.59 -7.41
N PHE A 65 -14.72 -28.30 -7.70
CA PHE A 65 -13.85 -27.59 -8.64
C PHE A 65 -12.47 -27.31 -8.06
N ILE A 66 -12.38 -27.20 -6.74
CA ILE A 66 -11.12 -27.02 -6.01
C ILE A 66 -11.02 -28.00 -4.85
N ASN A 67 -9.79 -28.28 -4.42
CA ASN A 67 -9.52 -29.06 -3.22
C ASN A 67 -9.35 -28.16 -1.97
N TYR A 68 -9.24 -28.80 -0.80
CA TYR A 68 -9.11 -28.08 0.47
C TYR A 68 -7.86 -27.19 0.53
N LYS A 69 -6.72 -27.64 -0.03
CA LYS A 69 -5.48 -26.86 -0.05
C LYS A 69 -5.64 -25.59 -0.89
N GLN A 70 -6.33 -25.68 -2.03
CA GLN A 70 -6.65 -24.53 -2.88
C GLN A 70 -7.62 -23.58 -2.19
N LYS A 71 -8.69 -24.08 -1.52
CA LYS A 71 -9.58 -23.24 -0.69
C LYS A 71 -8.80 -22.45 0.35
N HIS A 72 -7.93 -23.11 1.10
CA HIS A 72 -7.13 -22.47 2.15
C HIS A 72 -6.19 -21.40 1.57
N TYR A 73 -5.54 -21.70 0.45
CA TYR A 73 -4.69 -20.74 -0.25
C TYR A 73 -5.47 -19.50 -0.73
N LEU A 74 -6.68 -19.68 -1.27
CA LEU A 74 -7.49 -18.60 -1.83
C LEU A 74 -8.17 -17.73 -0.77
N LEU A 75 -8.59 -18.30 0.37
CA LEU A 75 -9.19 -17.52 1.46
C LEU A 75 -8.16 -16.64 2.18
N GLY A 76 -6.92 -17.12 2.31
CA GLY A 76 -5.87 -16.41 3.03
C GLY A 76 -6.20 -16.24 4.52
N SER A 77 -5.85 -15.09 5.08
CA SER A 77 -6.04 -14.76 6.50
C SER A 77 -7.52 -14.61 6.86
N SER A 78 -7.92 -15.10 8.03
CA SER A 78 -9.29 -15.02 8.53
C SER A 78 -9.70 -13.61 8.96
N THR A 79 -8.75 -12.68 9.13
CA THR A 79 -9.02 -11.33 9.60
C THR A 79 -9.03 -10.34 8.43
N PRO A 80 -10.19 -9.75 8.07
CA PRO A 80 -10.25 -8.70 7.06
C PRO A 80 -9.46 -7.48 7.53
N ARG A 81 -8.59 -6.93 6.67
CA ARG A 81 -7.78 -5.75 6.99
C ARG A 81 -7.76 -4.76 5.84
N ALA A 82 -7.65 -3.48 6.19
CA ALA A 82 -7.39 -2.43 5.20
C ALA A 82 -6.01 -2.63 4.56
N ARG A 83 -5.90 -2.24 3.28
CA ARG A 83 -4.61 -2.16 2.60
C ARG A 83 -3.81 -0.98 3.16
N ILE A 84 -2.49 -1.07 3.08
CA ILE A 84 -1.56 0.00 3.46
C ILE A 84 -1.06 0.64 2.19
N PHE A 85 -1.20 1.96 2.11
CA PHE A 85 -0.57 2.78 1.08
C PHE A 85 0.73 3.37 1.61
N TYR A 86 1.80 3.24 0.84
CA TYR A 86 3.04 3.98 1.04
C TYR A 86 3.72 4.22 -0.31
N MET A 87 4.77 5.03 -0.31
CA MET A 87 5.51 5.38 -1.52
C MET A 87 7.01 5.12 -1.39
N LEU A 88 7.62 4.79 -2.53
CA LEU A 88 9.07 4.79 -2.72
C LEU A 88 9.50 6.07 -3.45
N PRO A 89 10.39 6.92 -2.89
CA PRO A 89 10.79 8.17 -3.52
C PRO A 89 11.60 7.95 -4.80
N LYS A 90 11.21 8.61 -5.89
CA LYS A 90 11.87 8.52 -7.20
C LYS A 90 12.97 9.57 -7.37
N ILE A 91 13.95 9.59 -6.47
CA ILE A 91 15.07 10.55 -6.48
C ILE A 91 15.96 10.47 -7.74
N HIS A 92 15.83 9.40 -8.53
CA HIS A 92 16.52 9.24 -9.82
C HIS A 92 15.88 10.05 -10.97
N LYS A 93 14.76 10.74 -10.71
CA LYS A 93 14.13 11.64 -11.67
C LYS A 93 14.78 13.01 -11.61
N ASP A 94 14.72 13.71 -12.74
CA ASP A 94 15.16 15.10 -12.87
C ASP A 94 14.55 15.99 -11.77
N PRO A 95 15.36 16.64 -10.91
CA PRO A 95 14.91 17.49 -9.82
C PRO A 95 13.99 18.65 -10.25
N ASP A 96 14.13 19.14 -11.48
CA ASP A 96 13.25 20.19 -12.01
C ASP A 96 11.82 19.70 -12.27
N LYS A 97 11.64 18.38 -12.39
CA LYS A 97 10.35 17.71 -12.66
C LYS A 97 9.79 17.02 -11.43
N TRP A 98 10.34 17.30 -10.25
CA TRP A 98 9.79 16.79 -9.01
C TRP A 98 8.43 17.42 -8.70
N SER A 99 7.64 16.77 -7.84
CA SER A 99 6.30 17.25 -7.47
C SER A 99 6.35 18.66 -6.88
N VAL A 100 7.41 18.94 -6.11
CA VAL A 100 7.92 20.30 -5.91
C VAL A 100 9.37 20.30 -6.37
N PRO A 101 9.75 21.14 -7.35
CA PRO A 101 11.11 21.18 -7.89
C PRO A 101 12.16 21.29 -6.77
N HIS A 102 13.20 20.45 -6.85
CA HIS A 102 14.32 20.36 -5.89
C HIS A 102 13.95 20.09 -4.42
N LEU A 103 12.67 19.85 -4.10
CA LEU A 103 12.21 19.71 -2.72
C LEU A 103 11.50 18.38 -2.47
N MET A 104 10.56 18.01 -3.33
CA MET A 104 9.66 16.87 -3.08
C MET A 104 9.62 15.94 -4.29
N ALA A 105 10.49 14.93 -4.26
CA ALA A 105 10.54 13.90 -5.31
C ALA A 105 9.21 13.12 -5.39
N PRO A 106 8.76 12.75 -6.60
CA PRO A 106 7.53 11.99 -6.77
C PRO A 106 7.66 10.58 -6.19
N GLY A 107 6.58 10.04 -5.66
CA GLY A 107 6.53 8.68 -5.12
C GLY A 107 6.12 7.62 -6.15
N ARG A 108 6.65 6.40 -6.07
CA ARG A 108 5.97 5.21 -6.63
C ARG A 108 4.92 4.75 -5.62
N PRO A 109 3.62 4.80 -5.94
CA PRO A 109 2.60 4.30 -5.03
C PRO A 109 2.68 2.78 -4.90
N ILE A 110 2.67 2.30 -3.65
CA ILE A 110 2.64 0.89 -3.29
C ILE A 110 1.43 0.66 -2.39
N SER A 111 0.58 -0.29 -2.77
CA SER A 111 -0.56 -0.74 -1.97
C SER A 111 -0.38 -2.20 -1.61
N VAL A 112 -0.19 -2.51 -0.32
CA VAL A 112 0.06 -3.88 0.16
C VAL A 112 -0.93 -4.29 1.24
N LEU A 113 -1.16 -5.60 1.37
CA LEU A 113 -1.88 -6.19 2.49
C LEU A 113 -0.89 -6.57 3.60
N PHE A 114 -1.26 -6.33 4.86
CA PHE A 114 -0.40 -6.44 6.06
C PHE A 114 0.30 -7.80 6.24
N GLU A 115 -0.21 -8.87 5.64
CA GLU A 115 0.32 -10.23 5.81
C GLU A 115 0.97 -10.78 4.53
N THR A 116 1.15 -9.95 3.51
CA THR A 116 1.88 -10.38 2.30
C THR A 116 3.36 -10.50 2.60
N PHE A 117 4.00 -11.55 2.10
CA PHE A 117 5.46 -11.74 2.14
C PHE A 117 6.21 -10.47 1.66
N THR A 118 5.63 -9.77 0.69
CA THR A 118 6.13 -8.46 0.21
C THR A 118 6.24 -7.42 1.32
N LEU A 119 5.26 -7.32 2.23
CA LEU A 119 5.38 -6.43 3.38
C LEU A 119 6.43 -6.94 4.36
N TYR A 120 6.54 -8.25 4.63
CA TYR A 120 7.58 -8.79 5.50
C TYR A 120 8.99 -8.50 4.99
N CYS A 121 9.26 -8.68 3.70
CA CYS A 121 10.56 -8.31 3.10
C CYS A 121 10.84 -6.81 3.24
N HIS A 122 9.85 -5.95 2.95
CA HIS A 122 10.01 -4.51 3.14
C HIS A 122 10.15 -4.13 4.63
N LEU A 123 9.48 -4.83 5.54
CA LEU A 123 9.57 -4.60 7.00
C LEU A 123 10.89 -5.11 7.58
N PHE A 124 11.47 -6.18 7.03
CA PHE A 124 12.80 -6.67 7.42
C PHE A 124 13.88 -5.61 7.15
N ASP A 125 13.79 -4.93 6.00
CA ASP A 125 14.65 -3.78 5.70
C ASP A 125 14.28 -2.50 6.49
N ASN A 126 13.08 -2.45 7.09
CA ASN A 126 12.54 -1.28 7.82
C ASN A 126 12.41 -1.51 9.34
N MET A 127 13.09 -2.52 9.91
CA MET A 127 12.85 -3.03 11.28
C MET A 127 13.08 -2.01 12.42
N TYR A 128 13.57 -0.81 12.12
CA TYR A 128 13.81 0.27 13.08
C TYR A 128 12.82 1.46 13.02
N THR A 129 11.76 1.44 12.19
CA THR A 129 10.97 2.67 11.92
C THR A 129 9.44 2.56 11.74
N PHE A 130 8.73 1.67 12.46
CA PHE A 130 7.26 1.75 12.54
C PHE A 130 6.79 1.75 14.00
N PRO A 131 5.98 2.76 14.41
CA PRO A 131 4.60 2.92 13.94
C PRO A 131 4.27 4.36 13.48
N LEU A 132 3.16 4.57 12.75
CA LEU A 132 2.50 5.86 12.39
C LEU A 132 2.64 6.43 10.96
N ASN A 133 3.33 5.80 10.02
CA ASN A 133 3.47 6.35 8.64
C ASN A 133 2.49 5.69 7.62
N VAL A 134 1.26 5.43 8.02
CA VAL A 134 0.26 4.73 7.20
C VAL A 134 -0.89 5.66 6.86
N LEU A 135 -1.09 5.92 5.57
CA LEU A 135 -2.36 6.47 5.09
C LEU A 135 -3.37 5.32 5.05
N SER A 136 -4.43 5.42 5.84
CA SER A 136 -5.51 4.42 5.84
C SER A 136 -6.27 4.48 4.52
N PHE A 137 -6.47 3.31 3.91
CA PHE A 137 -6.99 3.19 2.56
C PHE A 137 -8.50 3.47 2.54
N SER A 138 -8.88 4.67 2.11
CA SER A 138 -10.26 5.03 1.76
C SER A 138 -10.34 5.44 0.28
N TYR A 139 -9.56 4.81 -0.61
CA TYR A 139 -9.55 5.14 -2.04
C TYR A 139 -9.56 3.85 -2.88
N THR A 140 -10.12 3.89 -4.09
CA THR A 140 -10.02 2.84 -5.12
C THR A 140 -9.39 3.40 -6.38
N VAL A 141 -8.66 2.56 -7.11
CA VAL A 141 -8.13 2.92 -8.43
C VAL A 141 -9.29 2.95 -9.43
N THR A 142 -9.43 4.06 -10.15
CA THR A 142 -10.37 4.23 -11.27
C THR A 142 -9.70 3.69 -12.54
N PHE A 143 -10.39 2.84 -13.31
CA PHE A 143 -9.94 2.34 -14.62
C PHE A 143 -10.60 3.13 -15.75
#